data_AF-A0A6L4ZSX4-F1
#
_entry.id   AF-A0A6L4ZSX4-F1
#
_cell.length_a   1.000
_cell.length_b   1.000
_cell.length_c   1.000
_cell.angle_alpha   90.00
_cell.angle_beta   90.00
_cell.angle_gamma   90.00
#
_symmetry.space_group_name_H-M   'P 1'
#
loop_
_entity.id
_entity.type
_entity.pdbx_description
1 polymer ?
#
loop_
_entity_poly.entity_id
_entity_poly.type
_entity_poly.pdbx_seq_one_letter_code
_entity_poly.pdbx_strand_id
1 'polypeptide(L)'
;MSSIEISNISSSSNVLASFDVQKTTKKEKNVNLNSLEKAANTLVKKAESTLSKDRQVNTSRGANMAENIEANARKELQLAKTILRLVEGIKAGETTYLSAITSKTQVELLQYTIGCAKNKRASKLTLPEWKTKNKSPQAEDADYATYPYPWVDSYSLKQLVTLSQSLIGLEVPLAKLSNLGCNLENDLTFDTPEKLQLLEIIIKQLRASSKYDAGCLLEKISRYFADYQRLSQIGISDLPTLIKALKEYCCYCSDVPKEDPIKKLERELINCKIPSFFPTPEIVVGRMLQLTNIEPFMRVLEPSAGKGSIADLIKKNHLDCNLSVIEINYTLREILTAKGYNLVGNDFLDHTESYDRVVQNPPFQKLQDIDHCRKAFSLLNPGGRLVSIVSESCFFREDKKAIEFRSWLEEVNAYIEKLPEGSFLESDRSTGVSTRIIVVDKPKNTDFDAHQDSHLTNNVQVCNNWPENFPESLVAQVDNSSLELAKMLLEIKDIVENPSAEDVNNLKLVVNKDQIADKVLHIHDYEKIKDSFLEHQEMYETIIISPTVYGELEIEHIYHAYYLLGPGGTLAVTLPETVISPSNKLYSKFHKWLRPLNPRTEPVIDGKCLVKVKKTTLF
;
A
#
# COMPACT_ATOMS: atom_id res chain seq x y z
N MET A 1 -10.99 -10.79 -64.96
CA MET A 1 -11.53 -11.48 -63.76
C MET A 1 -10.66 -12.72 -63.57
N SER A 2 -9.90 -12.97 -62.50
CA SER A 2 -9.87 -12.54 -61.09
C SER A 2 -8.45 -12.04 -60.73
N SER A 3 -8.29 -10.85 -60.15
CA SER A 3 -8.22 -10.62 -58.69
C SER A 3 -7.11 -11.43 -57.99
N ILE A 4 -5.91 -10.87 -57.95
CA ILE A 4 -4.94 -11.11 -56.86
C ILE A 4 -4.70 -9.75 -56.21
N GLU A 5 -5.27 -9.60 -55.02
CA GLU A 5 -5.03 -8.47 -54.12
C GLU A 5 -3.58 -8.52 -53.64
N ILE A 6 -2.78 -7.52 -54.00
CA ILE A 6 -1.52 -7.25 -53.32
C ILE A 6 -1.87 -6.40 -52.10
N SER A 7 -1.97 -7.08 -50.97
CA SER A 7 -2.17 -6.50 -49.65
C SER A 7 -0.95 -5.68 -49.21
N ASN A 8 -1.24 -4.46 -48.76
CA ASN A 8 -0.49 -3.63 -47.81
C ASN A 8 0.95 -4.05 -47.47
N ILE A 9 1.93 -3.51 -48.20
CA ILE A 9 3.29 -3.33 -47.67
C ILE A 9 3.29 -2.01 -46.88
N SER A 10 3.00 -2.09 -45.59
CA SER A 10 3.10 -0.94 -44.67
C SER A 10 4.56 -0.66 -44.32
N SER A 11 4.91 0.63 -44.33
CA SER A 11 5.97 1.26 -43.52
C SER A 11 7.40 0.73 -43.68
N SER A 12 8.01 1.02 -44.82
CA SER A 12 9.47 0.97 -44.98
C SER A 12 10.11 2.18 -44.27
N SER A 13 10.94 1.90 -43.28
CA SER A 13 11.68 2.88 -42.47
C SER A 13 12.60 3.77 -43.32
N ASN A 14 12.32 5.07 -43.25
CA ASN A 14 12.97 6.13 -44.02
C ASN A 14 14.29 6.56 -43.35
N VAL A 15 15.37 5.78 -43.52
CA VAL A 15 16.70 6.04 -42.90
C VAL A 15 17.31 7.38 -43.34
N LEU A 16 16.88 7.94 -44.48
CA LEU A 16 17.37 9.24 -44.98
C LEU A 16 16.55 10.46 -44.55
N ALA A 17 15.34 10.30 -44.00
CA ALA A 17 14.57 11.44 -43.48
C ALA A 17 15.20 12.04 -42.19
N SER A 18 16.31 11.47 -41.71
CA SER A 18 16.93 11.76 -40.41
C SER A 18 18.15 12.69 -40.46
N PHE A 19 18.60 13.09 -41.66
CA PHE A 19 19.73 14.03 -41.82
C PHE A 19 19.29 15.48 -42.04
N ASP A 20 18.04 15.72 -42.44
CA ASP A 20 17.43 17.03 -42.36
C ASP A 20 16.81 17.20 -40.97
N VAL A 21 17.48 17.97 -40.10
CA VAL A 21 16.88 18.49 -38.88
C VAL A 21 15.79 19.49 -39.28
N GLN A 22 14.60 19.00 -39.63
CA GLN A 22 13.45 19.86 -39.81
C GLN A 22 13.11 20.49 -38.46
N LYS A 23 13.14 21.82 -38.39
CA LYS A 23 12.73 22.58 -37.20
C LYS A 23 11.26 22.26 -36.92
N THR A 24 11.00 21.45 -35.91
CA THR A 24 9.65 21.13 -35.43
C THR A 24 8.92 22.41 -35.03
N THR A 25 7.70 22.57 -35.52
CA THR A 25 6.87 23.75 -35.21
C THR A 25 6.41 23.70 -33.74
N LYS A 26 6.10 24.86 -33.14
CA LYS A 26 5.59 24.94 -31.75
C LYS A 26 4.34 24.08 -31.53
N LYS A 27 3.48 23.96 -32.56
CA LYS A 27 2.27 23.14 -32.53
C LYS A 27 2.60 21.65 -32.49
N GLU A 28 3.53 21.17 -33.31
CA GLU A 28 3.97 19.77 -33.32
C GLU A 28 4.68 19.37 -32.03
N LYS A 29 5.50 20.27 -31.45
CA LYS A 29 6.13 20.05 -30.14
C LYS A 29 5.10 19.80 -29.04
N ASN A 30 4.05 20.61 -28.97
CA ASN A 30 2.98 20.44 -27.97
C ASN A 30 2.20 19.12 -28.16
N VAL A 31 1.92 18.73 -29.41
CA VAL A 31 1.25 17.46 -29.72
C VAL A 31 2.11 16.26 -29.27
N ASN A 32 3.41 16.29 -29.55
CA ASN A 32 4.33 15.23 -29.16
C ASN A 32 4.47 15.12 -27.64
N LEU A 33 4.56 16.25 -26.92
CA LEU A 33 4.63 16.27 -25.46
C LEU A 33 3.35 15.69 -24.83
N ASN A 34 2.18 16.06 -25.32
CA ASN A 34 0.90 15.50 -24.82
C ASN A 34 0.80 13.98 -25.08
N SER A 35 1.33 13.51 -26.22
CA SER A 35 1.41 12.08 -26.53
C SER A 35 2.33 11.34 -25.56
N LEU A 36 3.50 11.91 -25.27
CA LEU A 36 4.47 11.36 -24.32
C LEU A 36 3.90 11.29 -22.89
N GLU A 37 3.22 12.34 -22.45
CA GLU A 37 2.52 12.39 -21.16
C GLU A 37 1.42 11.33 -21.05
N LYS A 38 0.59 11.18 -22.11
CA LYS A 38 -0.44 10.14 -22.16
C LYS A 38 0.15 8.73 -22.10
N ALA A 39 1.26 8.50 -22.81
CA ALA A 39 1.98 7.24 -22.77
C ALA A 39 2.53 6.94 -21.37
N ALA A 40 3.12 7.93 -20.70
CA ALA A 40 3.61 7.80 -19.33
C ALA A 40 2.48 7.48 -18.34
N ASN A 41 1.36 8.19 -18.41
CA ASN A 41 0.19 7.93 -17.55
C ASN A 41 -0.39 6.52 -17.78
N THR A 42 -0.38 6.03 -19.02
CA THR A 42 -0.80 4.65 -19.32
C THR A 42 0.14 3.62 -18.69
N LEU A 43 1.45 3.89 -18.72
CA LEU A 43 2.45 3.04 -18.07
C LEU A 43 2.32 3.03 -16.55
N VAL A 44 2.05 4.19 -15.93
CA VAL A 44 1.76 4.28 -14.47
C VAL A 44 0.60 3.34 -14.12
N LYS A 45 -0.54 3.49 -14.79
CA LYS A 45 -1.73 2.64 -14.54
C LYS A 45 -1.45 1.15 -14.71
N LYS A 46 -0.71 0.78 -15.76
CA LYS A 46 -0.33 -0.62 -16.02
C LYS A 46 0.60 -1.17 -14.94
N ALA A 47 1.61 -0.40 -14.53
CA ALA A 47 2.57 -0.79 -13.52
C ALA A 47 1.90 -0.93 -12.15
N GLU A 48 1.06 0.04 -11.75
CA GLU A 48 0.30 0.01 -10.49
C GLU A 48 -0.67 -1.17 -10.43
N SER A 49 -1.43 -1.41 -11.51
CA SER A 49 -2.29 -2.61 -11.63
C SER A 49 -1.48 -3.90 -11.53
N THR A 50 -0.25 -3.91 -12.04
CA THR A 50 0.62 -5.08 -11.92
C THR A 50 1.08 -5.25 -10.47
N LEU A 51 1.45 -4.17 -9.77
CA LEU A 51 1.91 -4.22 -8.38
C LEU A 51 0.80 -4.55 -7.37
N SER A 52 -0.45 -4.20 -7.68
CA SER A 52 -1.61 -4.44 -6.81
C SER A 52 -2.18 -5.87 -6.92
N LYS A 53 -1.81 -6.64 -7.95
CA LYS A 53 -2.30 -8.00 -8.13
C LYS A 53 -1.71 -8.96 -7.11
N ASP A 54 -2.57 -9.78 -6.52
CA ASP A 54 -2.17 -10.93 -5.73
C ASP A 54 -1.55 -12.01 -6.62
N ARG A 55 -0.52 -12.68 -6.10
CA ARG A 55 0.24 -13.71 -6.82
C ARG A 55 0.47 -14.89 -5.91
N GLN A 56 0.38 -16.09 -6.47
CA GLN A 56 0.75 -17.30 -5.75
C GLN A 56 2.27 -17.35 -5.56
N VAL A 57 2.70 -17.19 -4.32
CA VAL A 57 4.10 -17.20 -3.90
C VAL A 57 4.41 -18.38 -2.96
N ASN A 58 3.57 -19.40 -2.96
CA ASN A 58 3.73 -20.60 -2.12
C ASN A 58 4.98 -21.44 -2.44
N THR A 59 5.56 -21.31 -3.64
CA THR A 59 6.77 -22.03 -4.06
C THR A 59 7.90 -21.08 -4.39
N SER A 60 9.17 -21.51 -4.23
CA SER A 60 10.34 -20.68 -4.57
C SER A 60 10.32 -20.24 -6.03
N ARG A 61 9.84 -21.09 -6.95
CA ARG A 61 9.68 -20.74 -8.37
C ARG A 61 8.61 -19.65 -8.55
N GLY A 62 7.45 -19.79 -7.90
CA GLY A 62 6.38 -18.80 -7.95
C GLY A 62 6.81 -17.46 -7.36
N ALA A 63 7.55 -17.48 -6.25
CA ALA A 63 8.13 -16.31 -5.61
C ALA A 63 9.08 -15.55 -6.53
N ASN A 64 10.03 -16.26 -7.14
CA ASN A 64 10.99 -15.66 -8.08
C ASN A 64 10.28 -15.08 -9.32
N MET A 65 9.23 -15.74 -9.81
CA MET A 65 8.42 -15.20 -10.92
C MET A 65 7.70 -13.91 -10.50
N ALA A 66 7.05 -13.92 -9.32
CA ALA A 66 6.38 -12.74 -8.78
C ALA A 66 7.35 -11.58 -8.56
N GLU A 67 8.52 -11.84 -7.99
CA GLU A 67 9.58 -10.85 -7.79
C GLU A 67 10.03 -10.24 -9.11
N ASN A 68 10.33 -11.06 -10.13
CA ASN A 68 10.74 -10.55 -11.44
C ASN A 68 9.66 -9.67 -12.08
N ILE A 69 8.39 -10.08 -11.99
CA ILE A 69 7.26 -9.31 -12.54
C ILE A 69 7.13 -7.96 -11.80
N GLU A 70 7.16 -7.98 -10.47
CA GLU A 70 7.05 -6.76 -9.65
C GLU A 70 8.26 -5.84 -9.80
N ALA A 71 9.48 -6.39 -9.87
CA ALA A 71 10.70 -5.63 -10.11
C ALA A 71 10.66 -4.93 -11.47
N ASN A 72 10.17 -5.61 -12.52
CA ASN A 72 9.96 -5.00 -13.83
C ASN A 72 8.88 -3.91 -13.78
N ALA A 73 7.77 -4.15 -13.09
CA ALA A 73 6.71 -3.13 -12.91
C ALA A 73 7.23 -1.89 -12.15
N ARG A 74 8.08 -2.06 -11.12
CA ARG A 74 8.73 -0.93 -10.42
C ARG A 74 9.64 -0.12 -11.34
N LYS A 75 10.40 -0.78 -12.22
CA LYS A 75 11.24 -0.10 -13.23
C LYS A 75 10.38 0.65 -14.26
N GLU A 76 9.28 0.06 -14.72
CA GLU A 76 8.32 0.75 -15.61
C GLU A 76 7.71 1.97 -14.91
N LEU A 77 7.32 1.84 -13.65
CA LEU A 77 6.77 2.94 -12.85
C LEU A 77 7.80 4.06 -12.64
N GLN A 78 9.06 3.71 -12.36
CA GLN A 78 10.17 4.67 -12.27
C GLN A 78 10.33 5.44 -13.58
N LEU A 79 10.42 4.74 -14.71
CA LEU A 79 10.57 5.38 -16.02
C LEU A 79 9.38 6.31 -16.31
N ALA A 80 8.15 5.86 -16.05
CA ALA A 80 6.95 6.66 -16.28
C ALA A 80 6.94 7.93 -15.42
N LYS A 81 7.29 7.84 -14.13
CA LYS A 81 7.42 9.00 -13.24
C LYS A 81 8.52 9.96 -13.68
N THR A 82 9.66 9.45 -14.14
CA THR A 82 10.73 10.28 -14.71
C THR A 82 10.26 11.02 -15.96
N ILE A 83 9.50 10.36 -16.85
CA ILE A 83 8.92 11.02 -18.03
C ILE A 83 7.95 12.13 -17.64
N LEU A 84 7.09 11.91 -16.64
CA LEU A 84 6.13 12.93 -16.19
C LEU A 84 6.85 14.17 -15.63
N ARG A 85 7.84 13.98 -14.74
CA ARG A 85 8.67 15.09 -14.22
C ARG A 85 9.39 15.84 -15.33
N LEU A 86 9.91 15.11 -16.32
CA LEU A 86 10.58 15.72 -17.46
C LEU A 86 9.60 16.55 -18.32
N VAL A 87 8.40 16.02 -18.58
CA VAL A 87 7.35 16.76 -19.31
C VAL A 87 6.95 18.03 -18.57
N GLU A 88 6.83 17.97 -17.24
CA GLU A 88 6.58 19.15 -16.39
C GLU A 88 7.70 20.19 -16.54
N GLY A 89 8.97 19.78 -16.41
CA GLY A 89 10.12 20.66 -16.60
C GLY A 89 10.19 21.29 -18.00
N ILE A 90 9.83 20.52 -19.05
CA ILE A 90 9.77 21.04 -20.42
C ILE A 90 8.64 22.07 -20.56
N LYS A 91 7.46 21.82 -19.98
CA LYS A 91 6.32 22.76 -20.00
C LYS A 91 6.63 24.04 -19.22
N ALA A 92 7.36 23.93 -18.11
CA ALA A 92 7.81 25.06 -17.29
C ALA A 92 8.95 25.86 -17.95
N GLY A 93 9.62 25.30 -18.97
CA GLY A 93 10.77 25.92 -19.62
C GLY A 93 12.07 25.80 -18.82
N GLU A 94 12.13 24.87 -17.88
CA GLU A 94 13.28 24.63 -16.98
C GLU A 94 14.36 23.76 -17.64
N THR A 95 14.02 23.04 -18.72
CA THR A 95 14.96 22.21 -19.48
C THR A 95 15.68 23.00 -20.56
N THR A 96 17.00 22.88 -20.62
CA THR A 96 17.84 23.47 -21.67
C THR A 96 18.14 22.45 -22.78
N TYR A 97 18.71 21.31 -22.42
CA TYR A 97 19.21 20.30 -23.37
C TYR A 97 18.15 19.25 -23.73
N LEU A 98 17.14 19.08 -22.88
CA LEU A 98 16.11 18.05 -23.02
C LEU A 98 14.77 18.59 -23.58
N SER A 99 14.71 19.87 -23.96
CA SER A 99 13.49 20.54 -24.44
C SER A 99 12.91 19.97 -25.75
N ALA A 100 13.71 19.21 -26.51
CA ALA A 100 13.31 18.61 -27.78
C ALA A 100 12.87 17.15 -27.66
N ILE A 101 12.77 16.59 -26.46
CA ILE A 101 12.30 15.20 -26.25
C ILE A 101 10.84 15.06 -26.65
N THR A 102 10.56 14.01 -27.43
CA THR A 102 9.23 13.74 -27.99
C THR A 102 8.76 12.30 -27.75
N SER A 103 9.64 11.38 -27.37
CA SER A 103 9.32 9.96 -27.32
C SER A 103 9.91 9.25 -26.10
N LYS A 104 9.22 8.18 -25.67
CA LYS A 104 9.67 7.29 -24.59
C LYS A 104 11.05 6.69 -24.89
N THR A 105 11.30 6.29 -26.13
CA THR A 105 12.55 5.63 -26.53
C THR A 105 13.77 6.53 -26.41
N GLN A 106 13.61 7.85 -26.58
CA GLN A 106 14.69 8.82 -26.30
C GLN A 106 15.00 8.86 -24.79
N VAL A 107 13.98 8.83 -23.94
CA VAL A 107 14.16 8.82 -22.48
C VAL A 107 14.77 7.50 -22.00
N GLU A 108 14.34 6.36 -22.57
CA GLU A 108 14.95 5.05 -22.32
C GLU A 108 16.43 5.02 -22.72
N LEU A 109 16.78 5.65 -23.84
CA LEU A 109 18.17 5.78 -24.27
C LEU A 109 19.00 6.59 -23.26
N LEU A 110 18.51 7.75 -22.80
CA LEU A 110 19.20 8.53 -21.77
C LEU A 110 19.39 7.74 -20.48
N GLN A 111 18.35 7.01 -20.04
CA GLN A 111 18.38 6.14 -18.86
C GLN A 111 19.43 5.03 -19.00
N TYR A 112 19.49 4.40 -20.17
CA TYR A 112 20.48 3.37 -20.49
C TYR A 112 21.90 3.97 -20.49
N THR A 113 22.11 5.09 -21.18
CA THR A 113 23.42 5.73 -21.29
C THR A 113 23.98 6.15 -19.93
N ILE A 114 23.18 6.77 -19.06
CA ILE A 114 23.65 7.14 -17.72
C ILE A 114 23.93 5.90 -16.85
N GLY A 115 23.16 4.83 -17.01
CA GLY A 115 23.41 3.54 -16.35
C GLY A 115 24.75 2.91 -16.76
N CYS A 116 25.07 2.93 -18.06
CA CYS A 116 26.37 2.50 -18.57
C CYS A 116 27.51 3.38 -18.05
N ALA A 117 27.31 4.71 -18.02
CA ALA A 117 28.29 5.66 -17.53
C ALA A 117 28.60 5.44 -16.04
N LYS A 118 27.58 5.20 -15.21
CA LYS A 118 27.71 4.79 -13.81
C LYS A 118 28.55 3.53 -13.64
N ASN A 119 28.28 2.48 -14.42
CA ASN A 119 29.05 1.23 -14.34
C ASN A 119 30.51 1.44 -14.76
N LYS A 120 30.76 2.29 -15.77
CA LYS A 120 32.10 2.65 -16.22
C LYS A 120 32.86 3.47 -15.19
N ARG A 121 32.19 4.42 -14.51
CA ARG A 121 32.75 5.14 -13.35
C ARG A 121 33.11 4.17 -12.23
N ALA A 122 32.20 3.27 -11.88
CA ALA A 122 32.41 2.28 -10.83
C ALA A 122 33.63 1.41 -11.10
N SER A 123 33.79 0.92 -12.33
CA SER A 123 34.96 0.16 -12.75
C SER A 123 36.25 0.99 -12.70
N LYS A 124 36.23 2.20 -13.28
CA LYS A 124 37.41 3.07 -13.36
C LYS A 124 37.90 3.57 -11.99
N LEU A 125 36.98 3.75 -11.04
CA LEU A 125 37.30 4.14 -9.67
C LEU A 125 37.41 2.94 -8.70
N THR A 126 37.25 1.72 -9.21
CA THR A 126 37.28 0.48 -8.42
C THR A 126 36.38 0.55 -7.18
N LEU A 127 35.16 1.08 -7.37
CA LEU A 127 34.21 1.27 -6.27
C LEU A 127 33.69 -0.09 -5.78
N PRO A 128 33.57 -0.29 -4.46
CA PRO A 128 33.00 -1.51 -3.92
C PRO A 128 31.51 -1.63 -4.29
N GLU A 129 31.04 -2.86 -4.43
CA GLU A 129 29.70 -3.18 -4.93
C GLU A 129 28.58 -2.49 -4.12
N TRP A 130 28.71 -2.40 -2.79
CA TRP A 130 27.71 -1.73 -1.93
C TRP A 130 27.59 -0.21 -2.18
N LYS A 131 28.59 0.42 -2.83
CA LYS A 131 28.51 1.83 -3.24
C LYS A 131 27.77 2.02 -4.56
N THR A 132 27.58 0.98 -5.37
CA THR A 132 27.11 1.10 -6.75
C THR A 132 25.86 0.28 -7.02
N LYS A 133 25.74 -0.91 -6.43
CA LYS A 133 24.59 -1.81 -6.57
C LYS A 133 23.33 -1.14 -6.06
N ASN A 134 22.25 -1.26 -6.84
CA ASN A 134 20.91 -0.74 -6.53
C ASN A 134 20.82 0.78 -6.26
N LYS A 135 21.87 1.56 -6.52
CA LYS A 135 21.82 3.03 -6.42
C LYS A 135 21.40 3.70 -7.72
N SER A 136 20.58 4.74 -7.65
CA SER A 136 20.25 5.58 -8.80
C SER A 136 21.51 6.29 -9.34
N PRO A 137 21.67 6.43 -10.67
CA PRO A 137 22.78 7.18 -11.25
C PRO A 137 22.79 8.65 -10.79
N GLN A 138 23.98 9.20 -10.62
CA GLN A 138 24.24 10.57 -10.16
C GLN A 138 24.75 11.44 -11.32
N ALA A 139 24.71 12.77 -11.16
CA ALA A 139 25.15 13.69 -12.20
C ALA A 139 26.64 13.51 -12.58
N GLU A 140 27.51 13.13 -11.64
CA GLU A 140 28.93 12.90 -11.95
C GLU A 140 29.17 11.60 -12.72
N ASP A 141 28.18 10.69 -12.76
CA ASP A 141 28.27 9.49 -13.62
C ASP A 141 28.29 9.89 -15.09
N ALA A 142 27.62 11.00 -15.46
CA ALA A 142 27.57 11.49 -16.82
C ALA A 142 28.96 11.77 -17.41
N ASP A 143 29.94 12.16 -16.60
CA ASP A 143 31.32 12.45 -17.04
C ASP A 143 32.04 11.22 -17.61
N TYR A 144 31.51 10.02 -17.39
CA TYR A 144 32.05 8.76 -17.89
C TYR A 144 31.28 8.23 -19.12
N ALA A 145 30.28 8.97 -19.60
CA ALA A 145 29.46 8.55 -20.74
C ALA A 145 30.28 8.31 -22.00
N THR A 146 29.77 7.44 -22.86
CA THR A 146 30.27 7.23 -24.22
C THR A 146 29.16 7.67 -25.17
N TYR A 147 29.49 8.52 -26.14
CA TYR A 147 28.53 8.91 -27.15
C TYR A 147 28.28 7.73 -28.10
N PRO A 148 27.02 7.38 -28.40
CA PRO A 148 26.70 6.19 -29.18
C PRO A 148 26.91 6.47 -30.67
N TYR A 149 28.16 6.66 -31.09
CA TYR A 149 28.49 6.76 -32.50
C TYR A 149 28.09 5.46 -33.21
N PRO A 150 27.53 5.55 -34.43
CA PRO A 150 27.15 4.36 -35.16
C PRO A 150 28.35 3.50 -35.45
N TRP A 151 28.14 2.19 -35.49
CA TRP A 151 29.18 1.25 -35.88
C TRP A 151 28.59 0.17 -36.79
N VAL A 152 29.43 -0.49 -37.57
CA VAL A 152 29.02 -1.61 -38.42
C VAL A 152 29.99 -2.76 -38.19
N ASP A 153 29.45 -3.94 -37.91
CA ASP A 153 30.26 -5.15 -37.74
C ASP A 153 31.01 -5.52 -39.02
N SER A 154 32.18 -6.14 -38.87
CA SER A 154 33.06 -6.52 -40.00
C SER A 154 32.33 -7.30 -41.10
N TYR A 155 31.42 -8.22 -40.71
CA TYR A 155 30.65 -9.03 -41.66
C TYR A 155 29.68 -8.17 -42.48
N SER A 156 28.87 -7.33 -41.82
CA SER A 156 27.98 -6.40 -42.51
C SER A 156 28.73 -5.36 -43.33
N LEU A 157 29.92 -4.93 -42.88
CA LEU A 157 30.78 -4.01 -43.62
C LEU A 157 31.30 -4.65 -44.93
N LYS A 158 31.78 -5.91 -44.87
CA LYS A 158 32.18 -6.68 -46.06
C LYS A 158 31.03 -6.78 -47.06
N GLN A 159 29.84 -7.16 -46.61
CA GLN A 159 28.67 -7.24 -47.48
C GLN A 159 28.30 -5.89 -48.10
N LEU A 160 28.32 -4.82 -47.30
CA LEU A 160 28.01 -3.47 -47.76
C LEU A 160 28.98 -3.04 -48.86
N VAL A 161 30.29 -3.29 -48.69
CA VAL A 161 31.30 -2.98 -49.71
C VAL A 161 31.11 -3.84 -50.96
N THR A 162 30.91 -5.15 -50.83
CA THR A 162 30.70 -6.05 -51.98
C THR A 162 29.49 -5.63 -52.82
N LEU A 163 28.36 -5.34 -52.19
CA LEU A 163 27.17 -4.88 -52.92
C LEU A 163 27.40 -3.52 -53.57
N SER A 164 28.10 -2.62 -52.89
CA SER A 164 28.37 -1.26 -53.37
C SER A 164 29.34 -1.20 -54.56
N GLN A 165 30.29 -2.13 -54.65
CA GLN A 165 31.27 -2.18 -55.75
C GLN A 165 30.64 -2.34 -57.14
N SER A 166 29.46 -2.96 -57.20
CA SER A 166 28.72 -3.22 -58.44
C SER A 166 27.85 -2.04 -58.92
N LEU A 167 27.81 -0.95 -58.13
CA LEU A 167 26.98 0.22 -58.37
C LEU A 167 27.83 1.39 -58.92
N ILE A 168 27.34 1.96 -60.02
CA ILE A 168 27.97 3.11 -60.68
C ILE A 168 27.92 4.32 -59.73
N GLY A 169 29.06 4.99 -59.55
CA GLY A 169 29.17 6.23 -58.74
C GLY A 169 29.59 6.03 -57.28
N LEU A 170 29.79 4.80 -56.82
CA LEU A 170 30.30 4.50 -55.47
C LEU A 170 31.81 4.24 -55.41
N GLU A 171 32.51 4.26 -56.54
CA GLU A 171 33.96 4.04 -56.64
C GLU A 171 34.76 4.99 -55.73
N VAL A 172 34.48 6.30 -55.81
CA VAL A 172 35.15 7.32 -55.01
C VAL A 172 34.77 7.24 -53.52
N PRO A 173 33.48 7.14 -53.14
CA PRO A 173 33.09 6.90 -51.74
C PRO A 173 33.73 5.66 -51.11
N LEU A 174 33.77 4.53 -51.83
CA LEU A 174 34.36 3.29 -51.34
C LEU A 174 35.88 3.39 -51.18
N ALA A 175 36.57 4.02 -52.14
CA ALA A 175 38.02 4.27 -52.03
C ALA A 175 38.36 5.22 -50.86
N LYS A 176 37.53 6.23 -50.61
CA LYS A 176 37.69 7.10 -49.43
C LYS A 176 37.44 6.35 -48.13
N LEU A 177 36.43 5.48 -48.10
CA LEU A 177 36.14 4.64 -46.94
C LEU A 177 37.32 3.70 -46.65
N SER A 178 37.89 3.02 -47.67
CA SER A 178 39.12 2.21 -47.49
C SER A 178 40.31 3.03 -46.99
N ASN A 179 40.51 4.25 -47.50
CA ASN A 179 41.62 5.13 -47.10
C ASN A 179 41.50 5.68 -45.67
N LEU A 180 40.29 5.73 -45.10
CA LEU A 180 40.04 6.12 -43.71
C LEU A 180 40.33 4.99 -42.70
N GLY A 181 41.10 3.97 -43.11
CA GLY A 181 41.51 2.87 -42.25
C GLY A 181 40.45 1.80 -42.05
N CYS A 182 39.52 1.65 -43.00
CA CYS A 182 38.52 0.57 -42.95
C CYS A 182 39.19 -0.78 -43.21
N ASN A 183 39.71 -1.38 -42.13
CA ASN A 183 40.04 -2.79 -42.13
C ASN A 183 38.73 -3.59 -42.12
N LEU A 184 38.42 -4.24 -43.24
CA LEU A 184 37.23 -5.09 -43.37
C LEU A 184 37.21 -6.25 -42.38
N GLU A 185 38.33 -6.59 -41.75
CA GLU A 185 38.41 -7.64 -40.72
C GLU A 185 37.92 -7.19 -39.34
N ASN A 186 37.79 -5.89 -39.09
CA ASN A 186 37.37 -5.35 -37.79
C ASN A 186 36.06 -4.56 -37.91
N ASP A 187 35.39 -4.40 -36.77
CA ASP A 187 34.23 -3.52 -36.66
C ASP A 187 34.66 -2.06 -36.85
N LEU A 188 33.82 -1.27 -37.51
CA LEU A 188 34.10 0.11 -37.84
C LEU A 188 33.11 1.04 -37.17
N THR A 189 33.63 2.01 -36.41
CA THR A 189 32.83 3.11 -35.84
C THR A 189 32.89 4.34 -36.76
N PHE A 190 31.72 4.94 -36.99
CA PHE A 190 31.50 6.15 -37.80
C PHE A 190 31.43 7.37 -36.87
N ASP A 191 32.59 7.72 -36.32
CA ASP A 191 32.79 8.76 -35.31
C ASP A 191 33.15 10.15 -35.88
N THR A 192 33.49 10.22 -37.17
CA THR A 192 33.80 11.49 -37.85
C THR A 192 32.71 11.90 -38.86
N PRO A 193 32.51 13.20 -39.10
CA PRO A 193 31.56 13.69 -40.09
C PRO A 193 31.80 13.10 -41.49
N GLU A 194 33.06 12.92 -41.88
CA GLU A 194 33.43 12.36 -43.20
C GLU A 194 33.01 10.89 -43.31
N LYS A 195 33.26 10.08 -42.27
CA LYS A 195 32.83 8.67 -42.24
C LYS A 195 31.30 8.58 -42.32
N LEU A 196 30.59 9.41 -41.55
CA LEU A 196 29.13 9.44 -41.53
C LEU A 196 28.54 9.81 -42.90
N GLN A 197 29.06 10.86 -43.54
CA GLN A 197 28.64 11.27 -44.89
C GLN A 197 28.89 10.19 -45.94
N LEU A 198 30.06 9.54 -45.90
CA LEU A 198 30.39 8.46 -46.84
C LEU A 198 29.40 7.31 -46.71
N LEU A 199 29.08 6.89 -45.49
CA LEU A 199 28.13 5.83 -45.28
C LEU A 199 26.72 6.22 -45.71
N GLU A 200 26.30 7.45 -45.44
CA GLU A 200 24.99 7.96 -45.86
C GLU A 200 24.82 7.88 -47.38
N ILE A 201 25.85 8.30 -48.13
CA ILE A 201 25.88 8.20 -49.59
C ILE A 201 25.74 6.74 -50.03
N ILE A 202 26.50 5.82 -49.42
CA ILE A 202 26.47 4.40 -49.76
C ILE A 202 25.08 3.79 -49.49
N ILE A 203 24.50 4.05 -48.31
CA ILE A 203 23.16 3.58 -47.93
C ILE A 203 22.11 4.11 -48.89
N LYS A 204 22.18 5.40 -49.26
CA LYS A 204 21.23 6.04 -50.19
C LYS A 204 21.24 5.39 -51.56
N GLN A 205 22.42 5.10 -52.07
CA GLN A 205 22.60 4.54 -53.40
C GLN A 205 22.26 3.05 -53.45
N LEU A 206 22.57 2.30 -52.38
CA LEU A 206 22.12 0.91 -52.21
C LEU A 206 20.60 0.80 -52.16
N ARG A 207 19.91 1.72 -51.47
CA ARG A 207 18.43 1.77 -51.43
C ARG A 207 17.80 2.04 -52.77
N ALA A 208 18.41 2.90 -53.59
CA ALA A 208 17.90 3.28 -54.89
C ALA A 208 18.15 2.21 -55.97
N SER A 209 19.03 1.24 -55.69
CA SER A 209 19.37 0.18 -56.62
C SER A 209 18.30 -0.90 -56.67
N SER A 210 17.88 -1.28 -57.88
CA SER A 210 17.04 -2.46 -58.13
C SER A 210 17.85 -3.72 -58.42
N LYS A 211 19.19 -3.64 -58.46
CA LYS A 211 20.05 -4.78 -58.83
C LYS A 211 20.12 -5.89 -57.78
N TYR A 212 19.93 -5.56 -56.50
CA TYR A 212 20.06 -6.51 -55.39
C TYR A 212 19.05 -6.20 -54.29
N ASP A 213 18.56 -7.23 -53.62
CA ASP A 213 17.80 -7.05 -52.37
C ASP A 213 18.76 -6.80 -51.20
N ALA A 214 19.00 -5.53 -50.90
CA ALA A 214 19.79 -5.10 -49.76
C ALA A 214 18.95 -4.91 -48.48
N GLY A 215 17.65 -5.27 -48.48
CA GLY A 215 16.71 -4.93 -47.42
C GLY A 215 17.16 -5.41 -46.03
N CYS A 216 17.52 -6.69 -45.91
CA CYS A 216 17.96 -7.28 -44.65
C CYS A 216 19.25 -6.63 -44.10
N LEU A 217 20.23 -6.35 -44.98
CA LEU A 217 21.48 -5.68 -44.59
C LEU A 217 21.23 -4.25 -44.11
N LEU A 218 20.41 -3.50 -44.85
CA LEU A 218 20.07 -2.12 -44.52
C LEU A 218 19.25 -2.02 -43.23
N GLU A 219 18.39 -3.00 -42.95
CA GLU A 219 17.68 -3.09 -41.67
C GLU A 219 18.64 -3.38 -40.51
N LYS A 220 19.61 -4.27 -40.70
CA LYS A 220 20.65 -4.55 -39.70
C LYS A 220 21.51 -3.31 -39.43
N ILE A 221 21.96 -2.61 -40.47
CA ILE A 221 22.71 -1.35 -40.31
C ILE A 221 21.85 -0.28 -39.62
N SER A 222 20.57 -0.13 -40.00
CA SER A 222 19.66 0.83 -39.36
C SER A 222 19.58 0.64 -37.84
N ARG A 223 19.62 -0.60 -37.35
CA ARG A 223 19.64 -0.89 -35.91
C ARG A 223 20.89 -0.33 -35.20
N TYR A 224 22.05 -0.35 -35.84
CA TYR A 224 23.28 0.24 -35.27
C TYR A 224 23.28 1.76 -35.24
N PHE A 225 22.42 2.40 -36.05
CA PHE A 225 22.31 3.85 -36.16
C PHE A 225 21.20 4.42 -35.28
N ALA A 226 20.31 3.57 -34.76
CA ALA A 226 19.08 4.01 -34.10
C ALA A 226 19.35 4.93 -32.90
N ASP A 227 20.33 4.61 -32.06
CA ASP A 227 20.64 5.42 -30.86
C ASP A 227 21.27 6.76 -31.21
N TYR A 228 22.23 6.77 -32.13
CA TYR A 228 22.82 7.99 -32.68
C TYR A 228 21.74 8.91 -33.26
N GLN A 229 20.84 8.37 -34.09
CA GLN A 229 19.77 9.13 -34.73
C GLN A 229 18.79 9.70 -33.70
N ARG A 230 18.42 8.93 -32.67
CA ARG A 230 17.52 9.41 -31.60
C ARG A 230 18.07 10.62 -30.86
N LEU A 231 19.37 10.63 -30.55
CA LEU A 231 20.03 11.75 -29.89
C LEU A 231 20.17 12.96 -30.83
N SER A 232 20.60 12.72 -32.07
CA SER A 232 20.75 13.77 -33.09
C SER A 232 19.42 14.49 -33.37
N GLN A 233 18.30 13.76 -33.43
CA GLN A 233 16.96 14.31 -33.63
C GLN A 233 16.52 15.29 -32.53
N ILE A 234 17.04 15.15 -31.32
CA ILE A 234 16.75 16.04 -30.19
C ILE A 234 17.86 17.08 -29.96
N GLY A 235 18.79 17.23 -30.91
CA GLY A 235 19.86 18.22 -30.85
C GLY A 235 21.03 17.83 -29.95
N ILE A 236 21.13 16.57 -29.56
CA ILE A 236 22.29 16.03 -28.83
C ILE A 236 23.18 15.35 -29.87
N SER A 237 24.17 16.07 -30.39
CA SER A 237 25.01 15.64 -31.54
C SER A 237 26.41 15.15 -31.18
N ASP A 238 26.87 15.41 -29.96
CA ASP A 238 28.25 15.20 -29.53
C ASP A 238 28.33 14.83 -28.05
N LEU A 239 29.49 14.30 -27.64
CA LEU A 239 29.73 13.86 -26.27
C LEU A 239 29.60 14.99 -25.23
N PRO A 240 30.22 16.18 -25.40
CA PRO A 240 30.02 17.30 -24.47
C PRO A 240 28.55 17.67 -24.24
N THR A 241 27.75 17.75 -25.31
CA THR A 241 26.31 18.03 -25.22
C THR A 241 25.56 16.91 -24.52
N LEU A 242 25.89 15.65 -24.82
CA LEU A 242 25.32 14.48 -24.15
C LEU A 242 25.61 14.49 -22.64
N ILE A 243 26.84 14.80 -22.21
CA ILE A 243 27.18 14.87 -20.78
C ILE A 243 26.30 15.90 -20.07
N LYS A 244 26.13 17.09 -20.65
CA LYS A 244 25.25 18.13 -20.08
C LYS A 244 23.79 17.70 -20.05
N ALA A 245 23.30 17.08 -21.11
CA ALA A 245 21.95 16.54 -21.19
C ALA A 245 21.70 15.44 -20.14
N LEU A 246 22.68 14.56 -19.90
CA LEU A 246 22.58 13.52 -18.88
C LEU A 246 22.62 14.08 -17.46
N LYS A 247 23.42 15.12 -17.21
CA LYS A 247 23.41 15.85 -15.93
C LYS A 247 22.05 16.50 -15.67
N GLU A 248 21.47 17.14 -16.68
CA GLU A 248 20.10 17.69 -16.60
C GLU A 248 19.06 16.58 -16.40
N TYR A 249 19.19 15.45 -17.10
CA TYR A 249 18.29 14.29 -16.98
C TYR A 249 18.25 13.74 -15.55
N CYS A 250 19.41 13.67 -14.87
CA CYS A 250 19.50 13.22 -13.48
C CYS A 250 18.62 14.04 -12.52
N CYS A 251 18.35 15.32 -12.80
CA CYS A 251 17.47 16.16 -11.98
C CYS A 251 15.99 15.72 -12.05
N TYR A 252 15.59 15.06 -13.13
CA TYR A 252 14.22 14.59 -13.35
C TYR A 252 14.02 13.10 -13.01
N CYS A 253 15.11 12.37 -12.78
CA CYS A 253 15.06 10.96 -12.41
C CYS A 253 14.23 10.76 -11.14
N SER A 254 13.25 9.85 -11.21
CA SER A 254 12.60 9.33 -10.02
C SER A 254 13.36 8.14 -9.45
N ASP A 255 13.27 7.93 -8.15
CA ASP A 255 13.78 6.72 -7.51
C ASP A 255 12.91 5.51 -7.86
N VAL A 256 13.55 4.34 -7.89
CA VAL A 256 12.82 3.07 -7.99
C VAL A 256 11.91 2.97 -6.77
N PRO A 257 10.57 2.82 -6.94
CA PRO A 257 9.68 2.59 -5.81
C PRO A 257 10.17 1.40 -4.99
N LYS A 258 10.31 1.60 -3.68
CA LYS A 258 10.78 0.53 -2.80
C LYS A 258 9.77 -0.62 -2.82
N GLU A 259 10.30 -1.82 -2.67
CA GLU A 259 9.48 -3.00 -2.42
C GLU A 259 8.76 -2.85 -1.08
N ASP A 260 7.52 -3.35 -1.03
CA ASP A 260 6.76 -3.48 0.21
C ASP A 260 7.54 -4.39 1.19
N PRO A 261 7.94 -3.87 2.36
CA PRO A 261 8.73 -4.63 3.32
C PRO A 261 8.00 -5.89 3.80
N ILE A 262 6.67 -5.87 3.89
CA ILE A 262 5.86 -7.02 4.30
C ILE A 262 5.97 -8.11 3.24
N LYS A 263 5.73 -7.77 1.95
CA LYS A 263 5.85 -8.73 0.84
C LYS A 263 7.26 -9.31 0.73
N LYS A 264 8.28 -8.52 1.02
CA LYS A 264 9.66 -8.99 1.06
C LYS A 264 9.87 -10.03 2.16
N LEU A 265 9.49 -9.72 3.40
CA LEU A 265 9.62 -10.63 4.54
C LEU A 265 8.81 -11.93 4.32
N GLU A 266 7.59 -11.83 3.78
CA GLU A 266 6.77 -13.00 3.48
C GLU A 266 7.41 -13.92 2.42
N ARG A 267 8.15 -13.37 1.46
CA ARG A 267 8.88 -14.20 0.48
C ARG A 267 10.10 -14.87 1.08
N GLU A 268 10.82 -14.17 1.96
CA GLU A 268 11.97 -14.74 2.65
C GLU A 268 11.58 -15.98 3.47
N LEU A 269 10.33 -16.05 3.97
CA LEU A 269 9.80 -17.23 4.66
C LEU A 269 9.68 -18.50 3.81
N ILE A 270 9.61 -18.42 2.48
CA ILE A 270 9.25 -19.56 1.63
C ILE A 270 10.25 -20.70 1.75
N ASN A 271 11.54 -20.36 1.91
CA ASN A 271 12.61 -21.35 2.07
C ASN A 271 12.98 -21.60 3.54
N CYS A 272 12.35 -20.89 4.49
CA CYS A 272 12.61 -21.05 5.92
C CYS A 272 11.77 -22.19 6.49
N LYS A 273 12.41 -23.28 6.92
CA LYS A 273 11.73 -24.34 7.67
C LYS A 273 11.44 -23.85 9.09
N ILE A 274 10.18 -23.50 9.35
CA ILE A 274 9.70 -23.16 10.70
C ILE A 274 8.88 -24.35 11.18
N PRO A 275 9.36 -25.10 12.20
CA PRO A 275 8.62 -26.23 12.75
C PRO A 275 7.22 -25.81 13.21
N SER A 276 6.23 -26.65 12.94
CA SER A 276 4.84 -26.47 13.39
C SER A 276 4.14 -25.18 12.96
N PHE A 277 4.66 -24.45 11.96
CA PHE A 277 3.99 -23.26 11.40
C PHE A 277 3.16 -23.65 10.17
N PHE A 278 1.84 -23.57 10.33
CA PHE A 278 0.84 -23.85 9.30
C PHE A 278 -0.20 -22.71 9.28
N PRO A 279 -0.10 -21.74 8.34
CA PRO A 279 -1.05 -20.65 8.24
C PRO A 279 -2.49 -21.15 8.14
N THR A 280 -3.39 -20.60 8.95
CA THR A 280 -4.80 -20.98 8.94
C THR A 280 -5.47 -20.48 7.66
N PRO A 281 -6.10 -21.36 6.86
CA PRO A 281 -6.81 -20.97 5.64
C PRO A 281 -7.96 -20.00 5.93
N GLU A 282 -8.19 -19.04 5.02
CA GLU A 282 -9.20 -17.99 5.18
C GLU A 282 -10.60 -18.53 5.50
N ILE A 283 -11.01 -19.63 4.85
CA ILE A 283 -12.31 -20.29 5.08
C ILE A 283 -12.43 -20.79 6.53
N VAL A 284 -11.36 -21.38 7.07
CA VAL A 284 -11.33 -21.88 8.46
C VAL A 284 -11.36 -20.71 9.44
N VAL A 285 -10.57 -19.66 9.18
CA VAL A 285 -10.60 -18.44 9.99
C VAL A 285 -11.99 -17.80 9.99
N GLY A 286 -12.65 -17.71 8.84
CA GLY A 286 -14.03 -17.22 8.73
C GLY A 286 -15.00 -17.99 9.63
N ARG A 287 -14.88 -19.33 9.67
CA ARG A 287 -15.67 -20.17 10.59
C ARG A 287 -15.33 -19.90 12.06
N MET A 288 -14.06 -19.73 12.41
CA MET A 288 -13.65 -19.37 13.77
C MET A 288 -14.26 -18.04 14.22
N LEU A 289 -14.25 -17.01 13.36
CA LEU A 289 -14.80 -15.69 13.70
C LEU A 289 -16.31 -15.72 13.93
N GLN A 290 -17.05 -16.51 13.15
CA GLN A 290 -18.49 -16.73 13.38
C GLN A 290 -18.79 -17.30 14.78
N LEU A 291 -17.87 -18.12 15.31
CA LEU A 291 -18.03 -18.75 16.63
C LEU A 291 -17.50 -17.86 17.77
N THR A 292 -16.66 -16.87 17.45
CA THR A 292 -15.95 -16.07 18.46
C THR A 292 -16.85 -15.03 19.12
N ASN A 293 -17.87 -14.51 18.44
CA ASN A 293 -18.73 -13.42 18.95
C ASN A 293 -17.89 -12.23 19.46
N ILE A 294 -17.04 -11.66 18.60
CA ILE A 294 -16.25 -10.45 18.90
C ILE A 294 -17.19 -9.25 18.82
N GLU A 295 -17.24 -8.47 19.89
CA GLU A 295 -17.97 -7.19 19.97
C GLU A 295 -16.98 -6.02 20.02
N PRO A 296 -17.44 -4.78 19.71
CA PRO A 296 -16.59 -3.59 19.82
C PRO A 296 -15.93 -3.45 21.20
N PHE A 297 -14.70 -2.94 21.21
CA PHE A 297 -13.89 -2.67 22.41
C PHE A 297 -13.46 -3.89 23.24
N MET A 298 -13.86 -5.11 22.87
CA MET A 298 -13.35 -6.32 23.50
C MET A 298 -11.83 -6.46 23.33
N ARG A 299 -11.18 -6.98 24.37
CA ARG A 299 -9.78 -7.41 24.32
C ARG A 299 -9.71 -8.79 23.67
N VAL A 300 -9.05 -8.86 22.53
CA VAL A 300 -8.90 -10.09 21.73
C VAL A 300 -7.43 -10.48 21.68
N LEU A 301 -7.12 -11.75 21.90
CA LEU A 301 -5.76 -12.29 21.79
C LEU A 301 -5.68 -13.37 20.71
N GLU A 302 -4.68 -13.25 19.83
CA GLU A 302 -4.15 -14.37 19.04
C GLU A 302 -2.77 -14.79 19.59
N PRO A 303 -2.69 -15.83 20.43
CA PRO A 303 -1.49 -16.20 21.19
C PRO A 303 -0.43 -17.01 20.42
N SER A 304 -0.68 -17.34 19.16
CA SER A 304 0.25 -18.09 18.29
C SER A 304 0.04 -17.63 16.86
N ALA A 305 0.33 -16.35 16.63
CA ALA A 305 -0.21 -15.63 15.49
C ALA A 305 0.42 -16.00 14.14
N GLY A 306 1.59 -16.66 14.16
CA GLY A 306 2.33 -16.94 12.95
C GLY A 306 2.59 -15.67 12.16
N LYS A 307 2.24 -15.67 10.86
CA LYS A 307 2.31 -14.46 10.02
C LYS A 307 1.08 -13.53 10.14
N GLY A 308 0.12 -13.84 11.01
CA GLY A 308 -1.08 -13.05 11.27
C GLY A 308 -2.32 -13.46 10.47
N SER A 309 -2.44 -14.72 10.00
CA SER A 309 -3.57 -15.13 9.17
C SER A 309 -4.94 -14.98 9.84
N ILE A 310 -5.05 -15.23 11.16
CA ILE A 310 -6.29 -15.00 11.91
C ILE A 310 -6.42 -13.52 12.24
N ALA A 311 -5.35 -12.88 12.75
CA ALA A 311 -5.31 -11.46 13.07
C ALA A 311 -5.72 -10.55 11.91
N ASP A 312 -5.27 -10.85 10.68
CA ASP A 312 -5.61 -10.10 9.46
C ASP A 312 -7.12 -10.08 9.22
N LEU A 313 -7.80 -11.21 9.44
CA LEU A 313 -9.25 -11.30 9.29
C LEU A 313 -10.02 -10.70 10.47
N ILE A 314 -9.49 -10.80 11.70
CA ILE A 314 -10.06 -10.11 12.86
C ILE A 314 -10.03 -8.60 12.62
N LYS A 315 -8.87 -8.05 12.27
CA LYS A 315 -8.68 -6.61 12.03
C LYS A 315 -9.53 -6.10 10.85
N LYS A 316 -9.73 -6.92 9.82
CA LYS A 316 -10.60 -6.62 8.68
C LYS A 316 -12.09 -6.58 9.03
N ASN A 317 -12.56 -7.49 9.89
CA ASN A 317 -14.00 -7.64 10.17
C ASN A 317 -14.46 -6.95 11.47
N HIS A 318 -13.53 -6.65 12.39
CA HIS A 318 -13.80 -6.10 13.72
C HIS A 318 -12.80 -4.97 14.04
N LEU A 319 -12.91 -3.85 13.32
CA LEU A 319 -11.97 -2.71 13.43
C LEU A 319 -11.91 -2.11 14.85
N ASP A 320 -13.00 -2.20 15.60
CA ASP A 320 -13.14 -1.56 16.91
C ASP A 320 -12.71 -2.46 18.09
N CYS A 321 -12.20 -3.66 17.83
CA CYS A 321 -11.69 -4.53 18.90
C CYS A 321 -10.21 -4.21 19.23
N ASN A 322 -9.82 -4.48 20.48
CA ASN A 322 -8.42 -4.35 20.90
C ASN A 322 -7.68 -5.68 20.70
N LEU A 323 -7.15 -5.87 19.48
CA LEU A 323 -6.42 -7.08 19.09
C LEU A 323 -4.95 -7.02 19.49
N SER A 324 -4.52 -8.03 20.26
CA SER A 324 -3.13 -8.29 20.62
C SER A 324 -2.68 -9.63 20.05
N VAL A 325 -1.38 -9.75 19.74
CA VAL A 325 -0.79 -10.96 19.18
C VAL A 325 0.47 -11.38 19.93
N ILE A 326 0.74 -12.68 19.94
CA ILE A 326 1.97 -13.29 20.47
C ILE A 326 2.49 -14.30 19.44
N GLU A 327 3.80 -14.32 19.23
CA GLU A 327 4.44 -15.29 18.35
C GLU A 327 5.88 -15.60 18.82
N ILE A 328 6.19 -16.88 18.96
CA ILE A 328 7.49 -17.36 19.48
C ILE A 328 8.62 -17.24 18.46
N ASN A 329 8.30 -17.36 17.16
CA ASN A 329 9.27 -17.26 16.09
C ASN A 329 9.61 -15.80 15.77
N TYR A 330 10.91 -15.48 15.84
CA TYR A 330 11.41 -14.13 15.58
C TYR A 330 11.04 -13.58 14.19
N THR A 331 11.22 -14.38 13.13
CA THR A 331 10.94 -13.94 11.75
C THR A 331 9.45 -13.66 11.53
N LEU A 332 8.57 -14.46 12.14
CA LEU A 332 7.13 -14.24 12.07
C LEU A 332 6.71 -12.98 12.85
N ARG A 333 7.35 -12.68 14.00
CA ARG A 333 7.17 -11.41 14.70
C ARG A 333 7.58 -10.19 13.88
N GLU A 334 8.65 -10.29 13.09
CA GLU A 334 9.06 -9.18 12.20
C GLU A 334 7.96 -8.85 11.19
N ILE A 335 7.27 -9.87 10.66
CA ILE A 335 6.11 -9.67 9.76
C ILE A 335 4.95 -9.04 10.51
N LEU A 336 4.60 -9.53 11.71
CA LEU A 336 3.53 -8.96 12.53
C LEU A 336 3.80 -7.49 12.89
N THR A 337 5.06 -7.16 13.21
CA THR A 337 5.52 -5.79 13.48
C THR A 337 5.37 -4.91 12.24
N ALA A 338 5.81 -5.41 11.07
CA ALA A 338 5.68 -4.70 9.81
C ALA A 338 4.21 -4.47 9.41
N LYS A 339 3.30 -5.39 9.78
CA LYS A 339 1.85 -5.25 9.63
C LYS A 339 1.20 -4.32 10.68
N GLY A 340 1.97 -3.82 11.65
CA GLY A 340 1.51 -2.90 12.69
C GLY A 340 0.62 -3.55 13.76
N TYR A 341 0.87 -4.82 14.10
CA TYR A 341 0.16 -5.48 15.19
C TYR A 341 0.77 -5.16 16.56
N ASN A 342 -0.07 -5.14 17.59
CA ASN A 342 0.34 -5.01 18.99
C ASN A 342 0.91 -6.35 19.50
N LEU A 343 2.24 -6.49 19.48
CA LEU A 343 2.96 -7.63 20.05
C LEU A 343 3.09 -7.47 21.57
N VAL A 344 2.39 -8.30 22.32
CA VAL A 344 2.34 -8.23 23.80
C VAL A 344 3.22 -9.26 24.50
N GLY A 345 3.92 -10.11 23.75
CA GLY A 345 4.80 -11.13 24.29
C GLY A 345 5.54 -11.93 23.23
N ASN A 346 6.51 -12.74 23.67
CA ASN A 346 7.27 -13.66 22.83
C ASN A 346 6.77 -15.10 23.00
N ASP A 347 6.75 -15.60 24.25
CA ASP A 347 6.20 -16.92 24.58
C ASP A 347 4.81 -16.73 25.20
N PHE A 348 3.82 -17.44 24.66
CA PHE A 348 2.45 -17.38 25.16
C PHE A 348 2.29 -18.07 26.52
N LEU A 349 3.05 -19.14 26.78
CA LEU A 349 2.90 -19.89 28.03
C LEU A 349 3.29 -19.04 29.25
N ASP A 350 4.16 -18.05 29.04
CA ASP A 350 4.59 -17.07 30.06
C ASP A 350 3.64 -15.86 30.18
N HIS A 351 2.68 -15.69 29.28
CA HIS A 351 1.79 -14.52 29.25
C HIS A 351 0.79 -14.52 30.42
N THR A 352 0.42 -13.33 30.93
CA THR A 352 -0.39 -13.22 32.15
C THR A 352 -1.60 -12.29 32.05
N GLU A 353 -1.74 -11.50 30.98
CA GLU A 353 -2.88 -10.59 30.85
C GLU A 353 -4.18 -11.33 30.52
N SER A 354 -5.31 -10.71 30.87
CA SER A 354 -6.65 -11.28 30.65
C SER A 354 -7.38 -10.68 29.43
N TYR A 355 -8.21 -11.51 28.80
CA TYR A 355 -8.89 -11.19 27.52
C TYR A 355 -10.35 -11.65 27.50
N ASP A 356 -11.16 -10.96 26.71
CA ASP A 356 -12.57 -11.32 26.50
C ASP A 356 -12.71 -12.43 25.47
N ARG A 357 -11.81 -12.43 24.48
CA ARG A 357 -11.76 -13.44 23.42
C ARG A 357 -10.32 -13.91 23.21
N VAL A 358 -10.17 -15.22 23.07
CA VAL A 358 -8.93 -15.82 22.58
C VAL A 358 -9.26 -16.64 21.34
N VAL A 359 -8.57 -16.37 20.23
CA VAL A 359 -8.73 -17.09 18.96
C VAL A 359 -7.38 -17.64 18.55
N GLN A 360 -7.24 -18.95 18.39
CA GLN A 360 -5.91 -19.54 18.17
C GLN A 360 -5.87 -20.78 17.27
N ASN A 361 -4.75 -20.93 16.57
CA ASN A 361 -4.28 -22.18 15.97
C ASN A 361 -2.91 -22.53 16.57
N PRO A 362 -2.88 -23.17 17.76
CA PRO A 362 -1.66 -23.45 18.50
C PRO A 362 -0.81 -24.54 17.84
N PRO A 363 0.48 -24.67 18.19
CA PRO A 363 1.33 -25.76 17.69
C PRO A 363 0.84 -27.13 18.18
N PHE A 364 0.74 -28.13 17.28
CA PHE A 364 0.22 -29.47 17.63
C PHE A 364 1.28 -30.43 18.17
N GLN A 365 2.57 -30.15 17.95
CA GLN A 365 3.64 -31.08 18.30
C GLN A 365 3.69 -31.29 19.83
N LYS A 366 3.79 -32.55 20.27
CA LYS A 366 3.82 -32.94 21.69
C LYS A 366 2.57 -32.51 22.49
N LEU A 367 1.42 -32.41 21.82
CA LEU A 367 0.16 -31.98 22.43
C LEU A 367 0.22 -30.58 23.05
N GLN A 368 0.99 -29.66 22.44
CA GLN A 368 1.04 -28.26 22.88
C GLN A 368 -0.28 -27.53 22.65
N ASP A 369 -1.12 -28.02 21.73
CA ASP A 369 -2.50 -27.56 21.54
C ASP A 369 -3.31 -27.67 22.84
N ILE A 370 -3.16 -28.77 23.59
CA ILE A 370 -3.77 -28.94 24.91
C ILE A 370 -3.27 -27.89 25.91
N ASP A 371 -1.95 -27.66 25.98
CA ASP A 371 -1.35 -26.71 26.93
C ASP A 371 -1.82 -25.28 26.63
N HIS A 372 -1.84 -24.90 25.35
CA HIS A 372 -2.31 -23.60 24.90
C HIS A 372 -3.80 -23.40 25.14
N CYS A 373 -4.64 -24.42 24.98
CA CYS A 373 -6.07 -24.34 25.30
C CYS A 373 -6.29 -24.09 26.80
N ARG A 374 -5.61 -24.84 27.67
CA ARG A 374 -5.69 -24.67 29.13
C ARG A 374 -5.19 -23.30 29.56
N LYS A 375 -4.06 -22.86 29.02
CA LYS A 375 -3.50 -21.52 29.28
C LYS A 375 -4.46 -20.43 28.83
N ALA A 376 -4.96 -20.49 27.60
CA ALA A 376 -5.91 -19.52 27.07
C ALA A 376 -7.17 -19.41 27.94
N PHE A 377 -7.75 -20.55 28.35
CA PHE A 377 -8.90 -20.56 29.25
C PHE A 377 -8.61 -19.89 30.60
N SER A 378 -7.40 -20.09 31.16
CA SER A 378 -7.00 -19.43 32.40
C SER A 378 -6.94 -17.91 32.27
N LEU A 379 -6.58 -17.40 31.09
CA LEU A 379 -6.47 -15.96 30.78
C LEU A 379 -7.80 -15.32 30.36
N LEU A 380 -8.89 -16.09 30.19
CA LEU A 380 -10.18 -15.48 29.88
C LEU A 380 -10.72 -14.69 31.08
N ASN A 381 -11.29 -13.52 30.80
CA ASN A 381 -12.18 -12.84 31.74
C ASN A 381 -13.41 -13.72 32.05
N PRO A 382 -14.08 -13.56 33.20
CA PRO A 382 -15.39 -14.18 33.41
C PRO A 382 -16.36 -13.79 32.29
N GLY A 383 -17.08 -14.76 31.72
CA GLY A 383 -17.89 -14.55 30.51
C GLY A 383 -17.10 -14.45 29.19
N GLY A 384 -15.78 -14.65 29.23
CA GLY A 384 -14.92 -14.69 28.06
C GLY A 384 -15.07 -16.00 27.27
N ARG A 385 -14.61 -15.99 26.02
CA ARG A 385 -14.70 -17.14 25.11
C ARG A 385 -13.37 -17.48 24.46
N LEU A 386 -13.04 -18.78 24.42
CA LEU A 386 -11.95 -19.35 23.66
C LEU A 386 -12.49 -20.03 22.41
N VAL A 387 -11.91 -19.73 21.24
CA VAL A 387 -12.06 -20.50 20.01
C VAL A 387 -10.68 -21.01 19.58
N SER A 388 -10.50 -22.33 19.54
CA SER A 388 -9.20 -22.94 19.22
C SER A 388 -9.32 -24.02 18.18
N ILE A 389 -8.35 -24.08 17.26
CA ILE A 389 -8.09 -25.28 16.47
C ILE A 389 -7.28 -26.26 17.32
N VAL A 390 -7.62 -27.53 17.28
CA VAL A 390 -6.88 -28.62 17.95
C VAL A 390 -6.70 -29.80 17.01
N SER A 391 -5.63 -30.57 17.19
CA SER A 391 -5.39 -31.77 16.39
C SER A 391 -6.38 -32.89 16.76
N GLU A 392 -6.76 -33.72 15.78
CA GLU A 392 -7.62 -34.90 16.02
C GLU A 392 -6.98 -35.86 17.05
N SER A 393 -5.65 -35.82 17.18
CA SER A 393 -4.88 -36.65 18.11
C SER A 393 -5.31 -36.51 19.57
N CYS A 394 -5.81 -35.33 19.97
CA CYS A 394 -6.34 -35.10 21.32
C CYS A 394 -7.57 -35.96 21.64
N PHE A 395 -8.29 -36.46 20.63
CA PHE A 395 -9.57 -37.16 20.80
C PHE A 395 -9.47 -38.68 20.85
N PHE A 396 -8.38 -39.26 20.34
CA PHE A 396 -8.22 -40.73 20.31
C PHE A 396 -7.00 -41.24 21.08
N ARG A 397 -6.05 -40.37 21.46
CA ARG A 397 -4.88 -40.80 22.24
C ARG A 397 -5.28 -41.21 23.65
N GLU A 398 -4.64 -42.28 24.14
CA GLU A 398 -4.87 -42.87 25.46
C GLU A 398 -3.84 -42.41 26.51
N ASP A 399 -2.94 -41.49 26.17
CA ASP A 399 -2.06 -40.90 27.17
C ASP A 399 -2.85 -40.02 28.14
N LYS A 400 -2.31 -39.92 29.37
CA LYS A 400 -2.94 -39.21 30.49
C LYS A 400 -3.38 -37.79 30.13
N LYS A 401 -2.53 -37.05 29.40
CA LYS A 401 -2.79 -35.66 29.03
C LYS A 401 -3.98 -35.52 28.08
N ALA A 402 -4.08 -36.40 27.08
CA ALA A 402 -5.22 -36.42 26.16
C ALA A 402 -6.53 -36.83 26.85
N ILE A 403 -6.48 -37.80 27.77
CA ILE A 403 -7.65 -38.21 28.58
C ILE A 403 -8.15 -37.04 29.44
N GLU A 404 -7.26 -36.42 30.21
CA GLU A 404 -7.60 -35.28 31.08
C GLU A 404 -8.13 -34.07 30.29
N PHE A 405 -7.65 -33.87 29.07
CA PHE A 405 -8.17 -32.82 28.20
C PHE A 405 -9.60 -33.10 27.75
N ARG A 406 -9.92 -34.34 27.34
CA ARG A 406 -11.30 -34.73 26.99
C ARG A 406 -12.26 -34.59 28.16
N SER A 407 -11.87 -35.09 29.34
CA SER A 407 -12.70 -34.95 30.55
C SER A 407 -12.96 -33.48 30.90
N TRP A 408 -11.98 -32.60 30.70
CA TRP A 408 -12.21 -31.17 30.90
C TRP A 408 -13.10 -30.52 29.85
N LEU A 409 -12.99 -30.92 28.58
CA LEU A 409 -13.91 -30.43 27.54
C LEU A 409 -15.37 -30.78 27.86
N GLU A 410 -15.61 -31.97 28.42
CA GLU A 410 -16.92 -32.38 28.92
C GLU A 410 -17.35 -31.53 30.13
N GLU A 411 -16.45 -31.31 31.11
CA GLU A 411 -16.70 -30.50 32.31
C GLU A 411 -17.10 -29.05 31.98
N VAL A 412 -16.43 -28.43 31.01
CA VAL A 412 -16.73 -27.04 30.58
C VAL A 412 -17.82 -26.97 29.51
N ASN A 413 -18.47 -28.09 29.20
CA ASN A 413 -19.50 -28.21 28.17
C ASN A 413 -19.07 -27.58 26.82
N ALA A 414 -17.86 -27.91 26.37
CA ALA A 414 -17.26 -27.36 25.16
C ALA A 414 -18.06 -27.74 23.90
N TYR A 415 -18.24 -26.77 23.00
CA TYR A 415 -18.69 -27.07 21.64
C TYR A 415 -17.52 -27.56 20.79
N ILE A 416 -17.72 -28.66 20.05
CA ILE A 416 -16.68 -29.32 19.27
C ILE A 416 -17.19 -29.55 17.84
N GLU A 417 -16.49 -29.00 16.86
CA GLU A 417 -16.79 -29.12 15.44
C GLU A 417 -15.61 -29.76 14.70
N LYS A 418 -15.84 -30.87 14.00
CA LYS A 418 -14.79 -31.49 13.18
C LYS A 418 -14.68 -30.76 11.84
N LEU A 419 -13.47 -30.31 11.49
CA LEU A 419 -13.23 -29.68 10.20
C LEU A 419 -13.17 -30.73 9.07
N PRO A 420 -13.56 -30.37 7.83
CA PRO A 420 -13.42 -31.25 6.67
C PRO A 420 -11.99 -31.75 6.49
N GLU A 421 -11.84 -32.97 5.99
CA GLU A 421 -10.52 -33.51 5.65
C GLU A 421 -9.84 -32.63 4.60
N GLY A 422 -8.53 -32.41 4.79
CA GLY A 422 -7.76 -31.58 3.88
C GLY A 422 -7.98 -30.07 4.02
N SER A 423 -8.65 -29.60 5.09
CA SER A 423 -8.88 -28.17 5.33
C SER A 423 -7.60 -27.32 5.24
N PHE A 424 -6.43 -27.87 5.58
CA PHE A 424 -5.14 -27.18 5.53
C PHE A 424 -4.30 -27.47 4.28
N LEU A 425 -4.80 -28.24 3.30
CA LEU A 425 -4.04 -28.60 2.10
C LEU A 425 -3.83 -27.43 1.14
N GLU A 426 -4.74 -26.45 1.14
CA GLU A 426 -4.68 -25.27 0.25
C GLU A 426 -3.92 -24.07 0.87
N SER A 427 -3.33 -24.24 2.06
CA SER A 427 -2.54 -23.18 2.71
C SER A 427 -1.10 -23.09 2.17
N ASP A 428 -0.45 -21.95 2.39
CA ASP A 428 0.95 -21.71 1.98
C ASP A 428 1.93 -22.77 2.51
N ARG A 429 1.57 -23.43 3.62
CA ARG A 429 2.29 -24.57 4.19
C ARG A 429 1.27 -25.66 4.50
N SER A 430 1.11 -26.59 3.58
CA SER A 430 0.07 -27.61 3.68
C SER A 430 0.37 -28.69 4.72
N THR A 431 -0.69 -29.22 5.33
CA THR A 431 -0.65 -30.39 6.21
C THR A 431 -1.91 -31.23 6.03
N GLY A 432 -1.75 -32.55 6.07
CA GLY A 432 -2.86 -33.51 6.02
C GLY A 432 -3.44 -33.85 7.40
N VAL A 433 -3.07 -33.10 8.45
CA VAL A 433 -3.54 -33.34 9.81
C VAL A 433 -5.03 -32.99 9.92
N SER A 434 -5.84 -33.97 10.32
CA SER A 434 -7.23 -33.75 10.70
C SER A 434 -7.32 -32.92 11.98
N THR A 435 -8.25 -31.96 11.99
CA THR A 435 -8.37 -30.97 13.06
C THR A 435 -9.84 -30.77 13.46
N ARG A 436 -10.04 -30.22 14.66
CA ARG A 436 -11.35 -29.77 15.15
C ARG A 436 -11.25 -28.33 15.63
N ILE A 437 -12.36 -27.59 15.54
CA ILE A 437 -12.57 -26.36 16.28
C ILE A 437 -13.22 -26.72 17.62
N ILE A 438 -12.70 -26.17 18.70
CA ILE A 438 -13.36 -26.16 20.01
C ILE A 438 -13.75 -24.74 20.38
N VAL A 439 -14.90 -24.60 21.04
CA VAL A 439 -15.36 -23.36 21.63
C VAL A 439 -15.66 -23.61 23.10
N VAL A 440 -15.05 -22.79 23.97
CA VAL A 440 -15.18 -22.90 25.42
C VAL A 440 -15.54 -21.53 25.98
N ASP A 441 -16.65 -21.47 26.72
CA ASP A 441 -17.10 -20.28 27.42
C ASP A 441 -16.68 -20.35 28.90
N LYS A 442 -16.06 -19.29 29.41
CA LYS A 442 -15.76 -19.18 30.84
C LYS A 442 -17.00 -18.64 31.55
N PRO A 443 -17.48 -19.31 32.62
CA PRO A 443 -18.65 -18.83 33.35
C PRO A 443 -18.44 -17.40 33.86
N LYS A 444 -19.52 -16.62 33.91
CA LYS A 444 -19.53 -15.32 34.59
C LYS A 444 -19.38 -15.59 36.09
N ASN A 445 -18.64 -14.74 36.82
CA ASN A 445 -18.57 -14.84 38.27
C ASN A 445 -19.98 -14.59 38.83
N THR A 446 -20.61 -15.62 39.38
CA THR A 446 -21.92 -15.54 40.03
C THR A 446 -21.84 -15.03 41.49
N ASP A 447 -20.64 -14.72 41.99
CA ASP A 447 -20.40 -14.44 43.42
C ASP A 447 -20.37 -12.94 43.82
N PHE A 448 -20.91 -12.05 42.99
CA PHE A 448 -21.22 -10.66 43.40
C PHE A 448 -22.72 -10.33 43.42
N ASP A 449 -23.59 -11.24 42.98
CA ASP A 449 -25.04 -11.00 42.88
C ASP A 449 -25.86 -11.69 43.99
N ALA A 450 -25.25 -12.54 44.83
CA ALA A 450 -25.99 -13.33 45.82
C ALA A 450 -26.26 -12.63 47.18
N HIS A 451 -25.82 -11.39 47.38
CA HIS A 451 -26.08 -10.60 48.61
C HIS A 451 -26.55 -9.16 48.34
N GLN A 452 -27.43 -8.96 47.35
CA GLN A 452 -28.35 -7.82 47.34
C GLN A 452 -29.82 -8.18 47.00
N ASP A 453 -30.18 -9.47 46.92
CA ASP A 453 -31.54 -9.91 46.56
C ASP A 453 -32.43 -10.35 47.74
N SER A 454 -32.35 -9.66 48.89
CA SER A 454 -33.32 -9.89 49.98
C SER A 454 -33.91 -8.64 50.64
N HIS A 455 -33.71 -7.45 50.06
CA HIS A 455 -34.46 -6.25 50.46
C HIS A 455 -35.03 -5.47 49.27
N LEU A 456 -35.58 -6.15 48.26
CA LEU A 456 -36.43 -5.51 47.24
C LEU A 456 -37.62 -6.41 46.84
N THR A 457 -38.29 -7.02 47.82
CA THR A 457 -39.67 -7.52 47.65
C THR A 457 -40.62 -6.66 48.47
N ASN A 458 -40.82 -5.43 47.98
CA ASN A 458 -42.02 -4.59 48.11
C ASN A 458 -41.62 -3.17 47.71
N ASN A 459 -41.67 -2.90 46.40
CA ASN A 459 -42.05 -1.62 45.80
C ASN A 459 -41.81 -1.72 44.29
N VAL A 460 -42.76 -2.30 43.57
CA VAL A 460 -43.10 -1.75 42.25
C VAL A 460 -43.70 -0.37 42.54
N GLN A 461 -42.84 0.62 42.68
CA GLN A 461 -43.22 2.00 42.43
C GLN A 461 -42.60 2.34 41.09
N VAL A 462 -43.48 2.40 40.09
CA VAL A 462 -43.27 3.19 38.90
C VAL A 462 -42.69 4.52 39.36
N CYS A 463 -41.47 4.86 38.92
CA CYS A 463 -40.93 6.22 39.10
C CYS A 463 -41.67 7.18 38.17
N ASN A 464 -42.95 7.42 38.49
CA ASN A 464 -43.71 8.58 38.07
C ASN A 464 -43.29 9.76 38.96
N ASN A 465 -42.08 10.27 38.77
CA ASN A 465 -41.66 11.56 39.31
C ASN A 465 -40.72 12.23 38.30
N TRP A 466 -41.31 12.64 37.18
CA TRP A 466 -40.90 13.88 36.54
C TRP A 466 -41.14 15.04 37.53
N PRO A 467 -40.29 16.07 37.59
CA PRO A 467 -40.60 17.23 38.41
C PRO A 467 -41.87 17.90 37.87
N GLU A 468 -42.96 17.86 38.65
CA GLU A 468 -44.25 18.50 38.33
C GLU A 468 -44.22 20.03 38.27
N ASN A 469 -43.05 20.65 38.43
CA ASN A 469 -42.87 22.06 38.12
C ASN A 469 -41.54 22.25 37.38
N PHE A 470 -41.61 22.22 36.05
CA PHE A 470 -40.61 22.88 35.23
C PHE A 470 -40.70 24.38 35.56
N PRO A 471 -39.61 25.06 35.98
CA PRO A 471 -39.67 26.50 36.10
C PRO A 471 -39.94 27.06 34.70
N GLU A 472 -41.10 27.69 34.49
CA GLU A 472 -41.46 28.39 33.24
C GLU A 472 -40.40 29.40 32.80
N SER A 473 -39.46 29.76 33.68
CA SER A 473 -38.31 30.61 33.38
C SER A 473 -37.21 29.97 32.53
N LEU A 474 -37.28 28.68 32.16
CA LEU A 474 -36.28 28.02 31.29
C LEU A 474 -36.76 27.68 29.88
N VAL A 475 -38.00 28.02 29.52
CA VAL A 475 -38.55 27.79 28.16
C VAL A 475 -38.28 28.96 27.21
N ALA A 476 -37.72 30.08 27.69
CA ALA A 476 -37.50 31.25 26.85
C ALA A 476 -36.23 31.21 25.96
N GLN A 477 -35.41 30.14 25.99
CA GLN A 477 -34.12 30.13 25.25
C GLN A 477 -33.73 28.75 24.68
N VAL A 478 -34.65 28.07 24.01
CA VAL A 478 -34.29 26.92 23.15
C VAL A 478 -34.85 27.17 21.74
N ASP A 479 -33.95 27.19 20.76
CA ASP A 479 -34.28 27.41 19.35
C ASP A 479 -35.15 26.25 18.83
N ASN A 480 -36.23 26.58 18.11
CA ASN A 480 -37.31 25.66 17.71
C ASN A 480 -36.84 24.43 16.89
N SER A 481 -35.68 24.50 16.27
CA SER A 481 -35.07 23.42 15.47
C SER A 481 -34.57 22.23 16.30
N SER A 482 -34.23 22.44 17.58
CA SER A 482 -33.82 21.33 18.47
C SER A 482 -35.02 20.53 19.01
N LEU A 483 -36.20 21.16 19.04
CA LEU A 483 -37.45 20.52 19.45
C LEU A 483 -38.03 19.63 18.35
N GLU A 484 -37.90 20.04 17.07
CA GLU A 484 -38.30 19.21 15.92
C GLU A 484 -37.42 17.95 15.78
N LEU A 485 -36.10 18.09 15.93
CA LEU A 485 -35.18 16.95 15.88
C LEU A 485 -35.42 15.94 17.01
N ALA A 486 -35.71 16.42 18.23
CA ALA A 486 -36.05 15.55 19.35
C ALA A 486 -37.40 14.83 19.15
N LYS A 487 -38.39 15.50 18.53
CA LYS A 487 -39.68 14.90 18.17
C LYS A 487 -39.53 13.84 17.08
N MET A 488 -38.74 14.12 16.04
CA MET A 488 -38.44 13.14 14.98
C MET A 488 -37.73 11.90 15.52
N LEU A 489 -36.76 12.07 16.44
CA LEU A 489 -36.04 10.95 17.05
C LEU A 489 -36.92 10.09 17.98
N LEU A 490 -37.91 10.71 18.63
CA LEU A 490 -38.91 10.00 19.44
C LEU A 490 -39.93 9.25 18.58
N GLU A 491 -40.39 9.81 17.45
CA GLU A 491 -41.26 9.11 16.48
C GLU A 491 -40.55 7.92 15.82
N ILE A 492 -39.27 8.06 15.47
CA ILE A 492 -38.46 6.98 14.91
C ILE A 492 -38.29 5.84 15.93
N LYS A 493 -38.13 6.17 17.22
CA LYS A 493 -38.01 5.17 18.28
C LYS A 493 -39.31 4.37 18.45
N ASP A 494 -40.47 5.02 18.41
CA ASP A 494 -41.77 4.37 18.60
C ASP A 494 -42.12 3.43 17.42
N ILE A 495 -41.76 3.82 16.19
CA ILE A 495 -41.91 3.00 14.96
C ILE A 495 -40.97 1.77 14.98
N VAL A 496 -39.77 1.91 15.53
CA VAL A 496 -38.79 0.81 15.63
C VAL A 496 -39.16 -0.19 16.73
N GLU A 497 -39.77 0.28 17.82
CA GLU A 497 -40.17 -0.58 18.94
C GLU A 497 -41.51 -1.30 18.67
N ASN A 498 -42.42 -0.75 17.85
CA ASN A 498 -43.68 -1.42 17.43
C ASN A 498 -44.09 -1.10 15.97
N PRO A 499 -43.51 -1.76 14.95
CA PRO A 499 -43.78 -1.43 13.55
C PRO A 499 -45.12 -1.99 13.04
N SER A 500 -45.93 -1.16 12.36
CA SER A 500 -47.06 -1.64 11.57
C SER A 500 -46.61 -2.08 10.17
N ALA A 501 -47.44 -2.86 9.47
CA ALA A 501 -47.13 -3.33 8.12
C ALA A 501 -47.01 -2.19 7.08
N GLU A 502 -47.57 -1.01 7.38
CA GLU A 502 -47.49 0.19 6.52
C GLU A 502 -46.16 0.94 6.72
N ASP A 503 -45.61 0.92 7.95
CA ASP A 503 -44.34 1.57 8.30
C ASP A 503 -43.12 0.90 7.65
N VAL A 504 -43.13 -0.43 7.54
CA VAL A 504 -42.06 -1.21 6.91
C VAL A 504 -41.95 -0.93 5.41
N ASN A 505 -43.06 -0.56 4.75
CA ASN A 505 -43.05 -0.22 3.32
C ASN A 505 -42.52 1.19 3.05
N ASN A 506 -42.70 2.13 3.98
CA ASN A 506 -42.22 3.52 3.83
C ASN A 506 -40.72 3.69 4.21
N LEU A 507 -40.16 2.80 5.03
CA LEU A 507 -38.74 2.82 5.43
C LEU A 507 -37.72 2.52 4.31
N LYS A 508 -38.16 2.10 3.12
CA LYS A 508 -37.26 1.81 1.99
C LYS A 508 -36.73 3.04 1.24
N LEU A 509 -37.11 4.27 1.60
CA LEU A 509 -36.86 5.45 0.75
C LEU A 509 -36.02 6.59 1.34
N VAL A 510 -35.65 6.60 2.63
CA VAL A 510 -34.85 7.72 3.18
C VAL A 510 -33.87 7.25 4.26
N VAL A 511 -32.66 6.83 3.87
CA VAL A 511 -31.38 7.25 4.51
C VAL A 511 -30.28 7.02 3.46
N ASN A 512 -29.90 8.09 2.76
CA ASN A 512 -28.72 8.08 1.91
C ASN A 512 -27.50 8.45 2.78
N LYS A 513 -26.54 7.53 2.90
CA LYS A 513 -25.40 7.59 3.84
C LYS A 513 -24.38 8.69 3.51
N ASP A 514 -24.49 9.32 2.33
CA ASP A 514 -23.43 10.16 1.77
C ASP A 514 -23.54 11.66 2.10
N GLN A 515 -24.54 12.11 2.87
CA GLN A 515 -24.74 13.55 3.16
C GLN A 515 -24.29 14.03 4.55
N ILE A 516 -23.92 13.14 5.48
CA ILE A 516 -23.59 13.52 6.87
C ILE A 516 -22.07 13.53 7.14
N ALA A 517 -21.25 12.95 6.26
CA ALA A 517 -19.83 12.71 6.51
C ALA A 517 -18.93 13.97 6.50
N ASP A 518 -19.34 15.06 5.86
CA ASP A 518 -18.43 16.17 5.55
C ASP A 518 -18.24 17.19 6.69
N LYS A 519 -18.96 17.09 7.82
CA LYS A 519 -18.94 18.14 8.88
C LYS A 519 -18.65 17.68 10.30
N VAL A 520 -18.43 16.37 10.50
CA VAL A 520 -18.13 15.78 11.81
C VAL A 520 -16.78 15.08 11.75
N LEU A 521 -15.82 15.55 12.56
CA LEU A 521 -14.48 14.96 12.62
C LEU A 521 -14.33 14.11 13.89
N HIS A 522 -14.07 12.82 13.69
CA HIS A 522 -13.76 11.87 14.76
C HIS A 522 -12.25 11.63 14.82
N ILE A 523 -11.64 11.94 15.95
CA ILE A 523 -10.20 11.81 16.13
C ILE A 523 -9.90 10.73 17.17
N HIS A 524 -9.26 9.66 16.69
CA HIS A 524 -8.88 8.48 17.48
C HIS A 524 -7.36 8.28 17.60
N ASP A 525 -6.56 9.04 16.84
CA ASP A 525 -5.10 8.91 16.74
C ASP A 525 -4.43 10.30 16.68
N TYR A 526 -3.30 10.44 17.37
CA TYR A 526 -2.60 11.69 17.65
C TYR A 526 -1.92 12.30 16.41
N GLU A 527 -1.22 11.50 15.59
CA GLU A 527 -0.47 12.00 14.43
C GLU A 527 -1.42 12.63 13.37
N LYS A 528 -2.67 12.15 13.30
CA LYS A 528 -3.71 12.71 12.42
C LYS A 528 -4.16 14.13 12.78
N ILE A 529 -3.99 14.57 14.03
CA ILE A 529 -4.34 15.93 14.48
C ILE A 529 -3.39 16.95 13.84
N LYS A 530 -2.11 16.61 13.79
CA LYS A 530 -1.04 17.49 13.29
C LYS A 530 -1.08 17.59 11.77
N ASP A 531 -1.33 16.47 11.10
CA ASP A 531 -1.45 16.41 9.63
C ASP A 531 -2.72 17.12 9.13
N SER A 532 -3.85 16.97 9.84
CA SER A 532 -5.10 17.67 9.51
C SER A 532 -4.96 19.20 9.58
N PHE A 533 -4.23 19.72 10.59
CA PHE A 533 -4.01 21.17 10.76
C PHE A 533 -3.13 21.79 9.65
N LEU A 534 -2.19 21.03 9.10
CA LEU A 534 -1.29 21.51 8.04
C LEU A 534 -1.95 21.49 6.64
N GLU A 535 -2.98 20.66 6.44
CA GLU A 535 -3.58 20.42 5.13
C GLU A 535 -5.00 20.99 4.94
N HIS A 536 -5.75 21.29 6.02
CA HIS A 536 -7.17 21.65 5.92
C HIS A 536 -7.46 23.11 6.31
N GLN A 537 -8.08 23.86 5.38
CA GLN A 537 -8.63 25.21 5.62
C GLN A 537 -10.14 25.21 5.98
N GLU A 538 -10.76 24.04 6.11
CA GLU A 538 -12.21 23.93 6.35
C GLU A 538 -12.53 23.84 7.85
N MET A 539 -13.61 24.51 8.27
CA MET A 539 -14.06 24.56 9.67
C MET A 539 -15.13 23.51 9.95
N TYR A 540 -15.00 22.80 11.08
CA TYR A 540 -15.91 21.71 11.46
C TYR A 540 -17.09 22.19 12.32
N GLU A 541 -18.26 21.56 12.18
CA GLU A 541 -19.43 21.82 13.02
C GLU A 541 -19.37 21.03 14.34
N THR A 542 -18.79 19.82 14.32
CA THR A 542 -18.59 19.03 15.54
C THR A 542 -17.28 18.25 15.47
N ILE A 543 -16.52 18.29 16.58
CA ILE A 543 -15.29 17.51 16.74
C ILE A 543 -15.42 16.65 17.99
N ILE A 544 -15.14 15.36 17.84
CA ILE A 544 -15.17 14.40 18.94
C ILE A 544 -13.77 13.81 19.11
N ILE A 545 -13.21 13.99 20.31
CA ILE A 545 -11.90 13.45 20.69
C ILE A 545 -12.11 12.33 21.70
N SER A 546 -11.74 11.12 21.28
CA SER A 546 -11.82 9.92 22.09
C SER A 546 -10.43 9.24 22.07
N PRO A 547 -9.51 9.63 22.96
CA PRO A 547 -8.14 9.12 22.93
C PRO A 547 -8.12 7.62 23.22
N THR A 548 -7.37 6.88 22.40
CA THR A 548 -7.23 5.43 22.45
C THR A 548 -6.00 4.97 23.24
N VAL A 549 -5.09 5.88 23.62
CA VAL A 549 -3.85 5.55 24.35
C VAL A 549 -3.76 6.35 25.66
N TYR A 550 -3.44 5.65 26.76
CA TYR A 550 -3.01 6.26 28.02
C TYR A 550 -1.63 6.91 27.84
N GLY A 551 -1.62 8.12 27.27
CA GLY A 551 -0.50 9.05 27.26
C GLY A 551 -1.09 10.44 27.40
N GLU A 552 -0.48 11.30 28.22
CA GLU A 552 -1.01 12.62 28.55
C GLU A 552 -1.48 13.35 27.28
N LEU A 553 -2.79 13.50 27.11
CA LEU A 553 -3.33 14.36 26.07
C LEU A 553 -2.92 15.78 26.45
N GLU A 554 -1.85 16.30 25.84
CA GLU A 554 -1.39 17.64 26.18
C GLU A 554 -2.53 18.61 25.89
N ILE A 555 -2.82 19.48 26.87
CA ILE A 555 -3.95 20.42 26.84
C ILE A 555 -3.95 21.21 25.51
N GLU A 556 -2.77 21.52 24.98
CA GLU A 556 -2.52 22.18 23.68
C GLU A 556 -3.24 21.51 22.49
N HIS A 557 -3.50 20.20 22.52
CA HIS A 557 -4.24 19.50 21.47
C HIS A 557 -5.75 19.76 21.53
N ILE A 558 -6.31 19.88 22.74
CA ILE A 558 -7.71 20.25 22.94
C ILE A 558 -7.93 21.70 22.51
N TYR A 559 -6.95 22.57 22.77
CA TYR A 559 -6.94 23.92 22.23
C TYR A 559 -6.97 23.91 20.70
N HIS A 560 -6.08 23.18 20.03
CA HIS A 560 -6.00 23.17 18.57
C HIS A 560 -7.30 22.65 17.94
N ALA A 561 -7.89 21.58 18.48
CA ALA A 561 -9.19 21.08 18.03
C ALA A 561 -10.31 22.13 18.19
N TYR A 562 -10.31 22.89 19.28
CA TYR A 562 -11.27 23.99 19.46
C TYR A 562 -11.11 25.11 18.41
N TYR A 563 -9.88 25.38 17.94
CA TYR A 563 -9.66 26.38 16.88
C TYR A 563 -10.14 25.92 15.50
N LEU A 564 -10.15 24.61 15.22
CA LEU A 564 -10.69 24.03 13.98
C LEU A 564 -12.23 24.06 13.90
N LEU A 565 -12.93 24.35 15.00
CA LEU A 565 -14.38 24.52 15.00
C LEU A 565 -14.82 25.82 14.32
N GLY A 566 -15.89 25.72 13.54
CA GLY A 566 -16.64 26.88 13.06
C GLY A 566 -17.42 27.59 14.18
N PRO A 567 -17.95 28.80 13.93
CA PRO A 567 -18.85 29.50 14.85
C PRO A 567 -20.06 28.63 15.20
N GLY A 568 -20.35 28.45 16.48
CA GLY A 568 -21.44 27.60 16.96
C GLY A 568 -21.10 26.10 17.03
N GLY A 569 -19.90 25.71 16.59
CA GLY A 569 -19.46 24.32 16.59
C GLY A 569 -19.25 23.74 17.99
N THR A 570 -19.32 22.42 18.10
CA THR A 570 -19.25 21.69 19.38
C THR A 570 -18.02 20.80 19.45
N LEU A 571 -17.22 20.95 20.51
CA LEU A 571 -16.13 20.06 20.86
C LEU A 571 -16.59 19.14 21.99
N ALA A 572 -16.52 17.83 21.78
CA ALA A 572 -16.77 16.83 22.81
C ALA A 572 -15.48 16.02 23.05
N VAL A 573 -14.97 16.04 24.29
CA VAL A 573 -13.74 15.35 24.67
C VAL A 573 -14.01 14.39 25.80
N THR A 574 -13.57 13.15 25.63
CA THR A 574 -13.63 12.14 26.69
C THR A 574 -12.29 12.14 27.43
N LEU A 575 -12.29 12.42 28.73
CA LEU A 575 -11.09 12.53 29.56
C LEU A 575 -11.11 11.52 30.71
N PRO A 576 -9.96 10.93 31.08
CA PRO A 576 -9.87 10.14 32.31
C PRO A 576 -10.19 10.98 33.55
N GLU A 577 -10.86 10.38 34.53
CA GLU A 577 -11.23 11.00 35.81
C GLU A 577 -10.01 11.57 36.55
N THR A 578 -8.85 10.93 36.40
CA THR A 578 -7.57 11.37 36.97
C THR A 578 -7.09 12.73 36.46
N VAL A 579 -7.51 13.17 35.27
CA VAL A 579 -7.17 14.48 34.67
C VAL A 579 -8.08 15.59 35.23
N ILE A 580 -9.29 15.23 35.66
CA ILE A 580 -10.31 16.14 36.21
C ILE A 580 -10.23 16.17 37.75
N SER A 581 -9.30 15.42 38.35
CA SER A 581 -9.07 15.44 39.79
C SER A 581 -8.31 16.70 40.24
N PRO A 582 -8.78 17.43 41.28
CA PRO A 582 -8.12 18.62 41.82
C PRO A 582 -6.67 18.41 42.27
N SER A 583 -6.26 17.17 42.56
CA SER A 583 -4.91 16.81 42.97
C SER A 583 -3.92 16.66 41.80
N ASN A 584 -4.38 16.71 40.55
CA ASN A 584 -3.53 16.61 39.36
C ASN A 584 -2.93 17.97 38.99
N LYS A 585 -1.61 18.05 38.74
CA LYS A 585 -0.94 19.31 38.34
C LYS A 585 -1.48 19.88 37.02
N LEU A 586 -1.95 19.03 36.10
CA LEU A 586 -2.55 19.42 34.83
C LEU A 586 -3.97 19.99 34.97
N TYR A 587 -4.71 19.58 36.01
CA TYR A 587 -6.06 20.06 36.30
C TYR A 587 -6.13 21.59 36.40
N SER A 588 -5.16 22.21 37.08
CA SER A 588 -5.14 23.66 37.28
C SER A 588 -4.97 24.45 35.98
N LYS A 589 -4.22 23.91 35.00
CA LYS A 589 -4.04 24.53 33.67
C LYS A 589 -5.26 24.29 32.78
N PHE A 590 -5.76 23.05 32.76
CA PHE A 590 -6.91 22.64 31.96
C PHE A 590 -8.18 23.38 32.38
N HIS A 591 -8.45 23.44 33.69
CA HIS A 591 -9.60 24.14 34.26
C HIS A 591 -9.49 25.67 34.11
N LYS A 592 -8.30 26.27 34.17
CA LYS A 592 -8.12 27.71 33.91
C LYS A 592 -8.48 28.09 32.48
N TRP A 593 -8.20 27.22 31.52
CA TRP A 593 -8.54 27.43 30.12
C TRP A 593 -10.02 27.18 29.79
N LEU A 594 -10.55 26.05 30.24
CA LEU A 594 -11.94 25.69 29.93
C LEU A 594 -12.94 26.61 30.63
N ARG A 595 -12.66 27.08 31.84
CA ARG A 595 -13.59 27.88 32.64
C ARG A 595 -14.21 29.08 31.89
N PRO A 596 -13.47 29.92 31.15
CA PRO A 596 -14.06 30.99 30.34
C PRO A 596 -14.91 30.52 29.16
N LEU A 597 -14.78 29.25 28.71
CA LEU A 597 -15.54 28.66 27.61
C LEU A 597 -16.86 27.97 28.06
N ASN A 598 -17.16 28.01 29.37
CA ASN A 598 -18.37 27.46 29.98
C ASN A 598 -18.71 26.00 29.57
N PRO A 599 -17.79 25.04 29.84
CA PRO A 599 -17.97 23.64 29.48
C PRO A 599 -19.17 23.01 30.20
N ARG A 600 -19.91 22.15 29.50
CA ARG A 600 -20.84 21.21 30.14
C ARG A 600 -20.13 19.88 30.35
N THR A 601 -20.03 19.47 31.61
CA THR A 601 -19.48 18.17 32.00
C THR A 601 -20.62 17.19 32.27
N GLU A 602 -20.57 16.04 31.62
CA GLU A 602 -21.52 14.95 31.87
C GLU A 602 -20.94 13.95 32.90
N PRO A 603 -21.79 13.11 33.52
CA PRO A 603 -21.38 12.19 34.57
C PRO A 603 -20.25 11.24 34.14
N VAL A 604 -19.43 10.80 35.10
CA VAL A 604 -18.35 9.84 34.87
C VAL A 604 -18.95 8.47 34.58
N ILE A 605 -18.55 7.86 33.46
CA ILE A 605 -18.88 6.47 33.10
C ILE A 605 -17.54 5.77 32.80
N ASP A 606 -17.26 4.65 33.47
CA ASP A 606 -16.01 3.87 33.35
C ASP A 606 -14.72 4.67 33.55
N GLY A 607 -14.68 5.53 34.58
CA GLY A 607 -13.50 6.32 34.93
C GLY A 607 -13.14 7.40 33.90
N LYS A 608 -14.08 7.74 33.01
CA LYS A 608 -13.94 8.81 32.03
C LYS A 608 -15.13 9.79 32.14
N CYS A 609 -14.85 11.08 31.97
CA CYS A 609 -15.84 12.14 31.95
C CYS A 609 -15.89 12.77 30.55
N LEU A 610 -17.10 13.04 30.07
CA LEU A 610 -17.31 13.75 28.83
C LEU A 610 -17.43 15.25 29.09
N VAL A 611 -16.58 16.02 28.43
CA VAL A 611 -16.56 17.48 28.49
C VAL A 611 -16.98 18.04 27.14
N LYS A 612 -18.08 18.81 27.12
CA LYS A 612 -18.63 19.47 25.93
C LYS A 612 -18.40 20.97 26.00
N VAL A 613 -17.85 21.55 24.93
CA VAL A 613 -17.62 23.00 24.80
C VAL A 613 -18.23 23.47 23.48
N LYS A 614 -18.98 24.58 23.52
CA LYS A 614 -19.55 25.20 22.32
C LYS A 614 -18.78 26.48 22.00
N LYS A 615 -18.33 26.63 20.75
CA LYS A 615 -17.59 27.83 20.31
C LYS A 615 -18.57 28.96 20.03
N THR A 616 -18.64 29.93 20.92
CA THR A 616 -19.70 30.97 20.88
C THR A 616 -19.40 32.16 19.96
N THR A 617 -18.14 32.39 19.56
CA THR A 617 -17.74 33.50 18.65
C THR A 617 -16.49 33.15 17.83
N LEU A 618 -16.32 33.77 16.65
CA LEU A 618 -15.04 33.82 15.92
C LEU A 618 -14.02 34.60 16.75
N PHE A 619 -12.87 34.01 17.02
CA PHE A 619 -11.67 34.68 17.51
C PHE A 619 -10.59 34.58 16.44
#